data_AF-A0A8J6HPC8-F1
#
_entry.id   AF-A0A8J6HPC8-F1
#
_cell.length_a   1.000
_cell.length_b   1.000
_cell.length_c   1.000
_cell.angle_alpha   90.00
_cell.angle_beta   90.00
_cell.angle_gamma   90.00
#
_symmetry.space_group_name_H-M   'P 1'
#
loop_
_entity.id
_entity.type
_entity.pdbx_description
1 polymer ?
#
loop_
_entity_poly.entity_id
_entity_poly.type
_entity_poly.pdbx_seq_one_letter_code
_entity_poly.pdbx_strand_id
1 'polypeptide(L)'
;MSDVASDPVVRFQRKYYIILALLLTFVFPAIVPWYFWNEHLSVCWYTAAIFRYVVILHCTWLVNSVAHVWGVKPYDKNIRAAENKIVAVAALGEGWHNYHHVFPWDYKTAELGDYKMNVTTAFLDLMAKIGWAYDLKTVSAELINKRVKRTGDGSRVVDAPAEGDDNGHHHHHDDNIWGWGDKDMKTDDMELVEIHHQKLPKFVQ
;
A
#
# COMPACT_ATOMS: atom_id res chain seq x y z
N MET A 1 10.15 1.46 -14.98
CA MET A 1 9.89 0.14 -15.61
C MET A 1 11.15 -0.68 -15.87
N SER A 2 12.34 -0.08 -16.07
CA SER A 2 13.59 -0.85 -16.22
C SER A 2 13.93 -1.65 -14.96
N ASP A 3 13.65 -1.08 -13.80
CA ASP A 3 13.70 -1.69 -12.47
C ASP A 3 12.92 -3.01 -12.41
N VAL A 4 11.60 -2.97 -12.68
CA VAL A 4 10.72 -4.15 -12.70
C VAL A 4 11.13 -5.16 -13.77
N ALA A 5 11.54 -4.68 -14.95
CA ALA A 5 11.94 -5.55 -16.05
C ALA A 5 13.28 -6.26 -15.80
N SER A 6 14.14 -5.70 -14.94
CA SER A 6 15.43 -6.27 -14.58
C SER A 6 15.35 -7.32 -13.48
N ASP A 7 14.29 -7.31 -12.66
CA ASP A 7 14.14 -8.22 -11.53
C ASP A 7 13.95 -9.68 -12.00
N PRO A 8 14.81 -10.62 -11.56
CA PRO A 8 14.76 -12.00 -12.03
C PRO A 8 13.51 -12.75 -11.55
N VAL A 9 12.97 -12.43 -10.37
CA VAL A 9 11.76 -13.04 -9.81
C VAL A 9 10.54 -12.61 -10.63
N VAL A 10 10.42 -11.32 -10.94
CA VAL A 10 9.33 -10.80 -11.78
C VAL A 10 9.42 -11.39 -13.19
N ARG A 11 10.62 -11.48 -13.77
CA ARG A 11 10.81 -12.11 -15.08
C ARG A 11 10.41 -13.58 -15.10
N PHE A 12 10.74 -14.33 -14.05
CA PHE A 12 10.33 -15.72 -13.89
C PHE A 12 8.80 -15.82 -13.83
N GLN A 13 8.16 -15.03 -12.96
CA GLN A 13 6.71 -14.99 -12.82
C GLN A 13 6.03 -14.66 -14.15
N ARG A 14 6.54 -13.66 -14.89
CA ARG A 14 5.99 -13.25 -16.19
C ARG A 14 6.11 -14.36 -17.25
N LYS A 15 7.25 -15.06 -17.30
CA LYS A 15 7.50 -16.13 -18.27
C LYS A 15 6.54 -17.31 -18.09
N TYR A 16 6.20 -17.65 -16.84
CA TYR A 16 5.36 -18.81 -16.51
C TYR A 16 3.96 -18.43 -16.02
N TYR A 17 3.54 -17.18 -16.24
CA TYR A 17 2.35 -16.59 -15.61
C TYR A 17 1.10 -17.45 -15.72
N ILE A 18 0.75 -17.90 -16.93
CA ILE A 18 -0.48 -18.68 -17.15
C ILE A 18 -0.46 -19.98 -16.34
N ILE A 19 0.68 -20.67 -16.33
CA ILE A 19 0.84 -21.94 -15.61
C ILE A 19 0.75 -21.69 -14.11
N LEU A 20 1.50 -20.71 -13.60
CA LEU A 20 1.52 -20.36 -12.18
C LEU A 20 0.15 -19.87 -11.69
N ALA A 21 -0.54 -19.03 -12.47
CA ALA A 21 -1.85 -18.51 -12.13
C ALA A 21 -2.89 -19.64 -12.05
N LEU A 22 -2.98 -20.50 -13.07
CA LEU A 22 -3.94 -21.62 -13.03
C LEU A 22 -3.65 -22.58 -11.88
N LEU A 23 -2.37 -22.91 -11.67
CA LEU A 23 -1.95 -23.85 -10.65
C LEU A 23 -2.14 -23.29 -9.23
N LEU A 24 -1.62 -22.11 -8.93
CA LEU A 24 -1.64 -21.55 -7.57
C LEU A 24 -2.98 -20.92 -7.20
N THR A 25 -3.76 -20.41 -8.16
CA THR A 25 -5.04 -19.76 -7.87
C THR A 25 -6.20 -20.75 -7.82
N PHE A 26 -6.21 -21.78 -8.67
CA PHE A 26 -7.36 -22.70 -8.80
C PHE A 26 -7.04 -24.14 -8.40
N VAL A 27 -6.01 -24.75 -9.01
CA VAL A 27 -5.73 -26.18 -8.81
C VAL A 27 -5.27 -26.47 -7.38
N PHE A 28 -4.28 -25.74 -6.90
CA PHE A 28 -3.70 -25.95 -5.57
C PHE A 28 -4.73 -25.71 -4.45
N PRO A 29 -5.50 -24.60 -4.43
CA PRO A 29 -6.54 -24.40 -3.42
C PRO A 29 -7.68 -25.43 -3.47
N ALA A 30 -7.95 -26.05 -4.63
CA ALA A 30 -8.96 -27.12 -4.72
C ALA A 30 -8.42 -28.48 -4.23
N ILE A 31 -7.16 -28.81 -4.52
CA ILE A 31 -6.57 -30.12 -4.18
C ILE A 31 -6.26 -30.23 -2.69
N VAL A 32 -5.76 -29.17 -2.05
CA VAL A 32 -5.40 -29.20 -0.62
C VAL A 32 -6.56 -29.70 0.26
N PRO A 33 -7.77 -29.11 0.21
CA PRO A 33 -8.88 -29.59 1.01
C PRO A 33 -9.38 -30.98 0.65
N TRP A 34 -9.39 -31.30 -0.65
CA TRP A 34 -9.75 -32.63 -1.11
C TRP A 34 -8.81 -33.70 -0.55
N TYR A 35 -7.50 -33.44 -0.55
CA TYR A 35 -6.49 -34.41 -0.12
C TYR A 35 -6.31 -34.48 1.41
N PHE A 36 -6.20 -33.34 2.09
CA PHE A 36 -5.85 -33.29 3.52
C PHE A 36 -7.06 -33.35 4.46
N TRP A 37 -8.25 -32.93 4.01
CA TRP A 37 -9.47 -32.94 4.83
C TRP A 37 -10.55 -33.88 4.28
N ASN A 38 -10.23 -34.65 3.22
CA ASN A 38 -11.14 -35.61 2.59
C ASN A 38 -12.48 -34.99 2.17
N GLU A 39 -12.45 -33.71 1.78
CA GLU A 39 -13.62 -32.98 1.31
C GLU A 39 -13.96 -33.35 -0.13
N HIS A 40 -15.21 -33.24 -0.55
CA HIS A 40 -15.62 -33.56 -1.91
C HIS A 40 -15.01 -32.57 -2.92
N LEU A 41 -14.49 -33.09 -4.04
CA LEU A 41 -13.75 -32.28 -5.02
C LEU A 41 -14.60 -31.14 -5.60
N SER A 42 -15.90 -31.34 -5.83
CA SER A 42 -16.78 -30.27 -6.32
C SER A 42 -16.94 -29.14 -5.29
N VAL A 43 -17.05 -29.47 -4.00
CA VAL A 43 -17.15 -28.47 -2.93
C VAL A 43 -15.87 -27.66 -2.89
N CYS A 44 -14.71 -28.32 -2.94
CA CYS A 44 -13.39 -27.69 -2.99
C CYS A 44 -13.25 -26.73 -4.18
N TRP A 45 -13.68 -27.18 -5.37
CA TRP A 45 -13.62 -26.37 -6.59
C TRP A 45 -14.47 -25.10 -6.49
N TYR A 46 -15.75 -25.23 -6.11
CA TYR A 46 -16.62 -24.05 -6.06
C TYR A 46 -16.29 -23.11 -4.91
N THR A 47 -15.85 -23.62 -3.75
CA THR A 47 -15.58 -22.79 -2.56
C THR A 47 -14.14 -22.27 -2.52
N ALA A 48 -13.14 -23.16 -2.42
CA ALA A 48 -11.75 -22.81 -2.20
C ALA A 48 -11.05 -22.25 -3.46
N ALA A 49 -11.51 -22.62 -4.65
CA ALA A 49 -11.00 -22.06 -5.90
C ALA A 49 -11.85 -20.86 -6.39
N ILE A 50 -13.09 -21.11 -6.84
CA ILE A 50 -13.90 -20.08 -7.52
C ILE A 50 -14.40 -18.99 -6.58
N PHE A 51 -15.15 -19.35 -5.53
CA PHE A 51 -15.74 -18.35 -4.62
C PHE A 51 -14.68 -17.51 -3.94
N ARG A 52 -13.63 -18.15 -3.39
CA ARG A 52 -12.46 -17.45 -2.82
C ARG A 52 -11.86 -16.45 -3.80
N TYR A 53 -11.65 -16.85 -5.06
CA TYR A 53 -11.08 -15.96 -6.08
C TYR A 53 -11.99 -14.76 -6.37
N VAL A 54 -13.30 -15.00 -6.52
CA VAL A 54 -14.29 -13.94 -6.75
C VAL A 54 -14.33 -12.95 -5.59
N VAL A 55 -14.32 -13.43 -4.34
CA VAL A 55 -14.31 -12.57 -3.16
C VAL A 55 -13.07 -11.68 -3.14
N ILE A 56 -11.88 -12.26 -3.38
CA ILE A 56 -10.63 -11.49 -3.43
C ILE A 56 -10.67 -10.44 -4.53
N LEU A 57 -11.18 -10.76 -5.72
CA LEU A 57 -11.33 -9.78 -6.80
C LEU A 57 -12.21 -8.60 -6.38
N HIS A 58 -13.35 -8.86 -5.75
CA HIS A 58 -14.24 -7.79 -5.29
C HIS A 58 -13.57 -6.95 -4.20
N CYS A 59 -12.91 -7.56 -3.21
CA CYS A 59 -12.13 -6.85 -2.20
C CYS A 59 -11.09 -5.91 -2.84
N THR A 60 -10.35 -6.38 -3.84
CA THR A 60 -9.38 -5.55 -4.57
C THR A 60 -10.06 -4.41 -5.35
N TRP A 61 -11.18 -4.70 -6.03
CA TRP A 61 -11.89 -3.68 -6.82
C TRP A 61 -12.58 -2.62 -5.96
N LEU A 62 -12.88 -2.89 -4.69
CA LEU A 62 -13.36 -1.87 -3.75
C LEU A 62 -12.35 -0.72 -3.58
N VAL A 63 -11.05 -0.99 -3.66
CA VAL A 63 -10.01 0.05 -3.61
C VAL A 63 -10.15 1.01 -4.80
N ASN A 64 -10.31 0.48 -6.01
CA ASN A 64 -10.46 1.30 -7.22
C ASN A 64 -11.84 1.97 -7.37
N SER A 65 -12.82 1.59 -6.56
CA SER A 65 -14.20 2.09 -6.65
C SER A 65 -14.60 2.83 -5.38
N VAL A 66 -14.96 2.11 -4.33
CA VAL A 66 -15.41 2.68 -3.05
C VAL A 66 -14.41 3.68 -2.47
N ALA A 67 -13.11 3.35 -2.46
CA ALA A 67 -12.09 4.25 -1.90
C ALA A 67 -11.82 5.50 -2.77
N HIS A 68 -12.42 5.62 -3.95
CA HIS A 68 -12.38 6.84 -4.77
C HIS A 68 -13.68 7.65 -4.76
N VAL A 69 -14.73 7.14 -4.11
CA VAL A 69 -16.06 7.76 -4.09
C VAL A 69 -16.51 8.09 -2.67
N TRP A 70 -16.22 7.23 -1.70
CA TRP A 70 -16.75 7.32 -0.34
C TRP A 70 -15.66 7.25 0.72
N GLY A 71 -15.55 8.30 1.53
CA GLY A 71 -14.59 8.41 2.62
C GLY A 71 -14.27 9.85 2.99
N VAL A 72 -13.34 10.04 3.92
CA VAL A 72 -12.77 11.35 4.27
C VAL A 72 -11.45 11.59 3.54
N LYS A 73 -11.02 12.83 3.40
CA LYS A 73 -9.80 13.21 2.65
C LYS A 73 -8.88 14.11 3.50
N PRO A 74 -8.34 13.58 4.61
CA PRO A 74 -7.57 14.34 5.58
C PRO A 74 -6.26 14.93 5.03
N TYR A 75 -5.66 14.33 3.99
CA TYR A 75 -4.36 14.73 3.46
C TYR A 75 -4.49 15.63 2.23
N ASP A 76 -5.37 15.27 1.30
CA ASP A 76 -5.63 16.07 0.10
C ASP A 76 -7.08 15.94 -0.37
N LYS A 77 -7.86 17.02 -0.23
CA LYS A 77 -9.26 17.08 -0.66
C LYS A 77 -9.45 17.21 -2.17
N ASN A 78 -8.41 17.59 -2.90
CA ASN A 78 -8.46 17.88 -4.34
C ASN A 78 -8.37 16.60 -5.18
N ILE A 79 -7.86 15.51 -4.62
CA ILE A 79 -7.82 14.19 -5.28
C ILE A 79 -9.10 13.39 -5.01
N ARG A 80 -9.37 12.37 -5.85
CA ARG A 80 -10.56 11.51 -5.67
C ARG A 80 -10.40 10.48 -4.56
N ALA A 81 -9.19 9.99 -4.33
CA ALA A 81 -8.90 8.97 -3.31
C ALA A 81 -9.30 9.44 -1.91
N ALA A 82 -9.91 8.55 -1.13
CA ALA A 82 -10.49 8.81 0.16
C ALA A 82 -10.17 7.68 1.14
N GLU A 83 -10.10 8.03 2.42
CA GLU A 83 -9.92 7.10 3.53
C GLU A 83 -11.20 6.32 3.80
N ASN A 84 -11.12 4.99 3.75
CA ASN A 84 -12.28 4.13 3.98
C ASN A 84 -11.93 2.91 4.85
N LYS A 85 -12.39 2.91 6.10
CA LYS A 85 -12.11 1.85 7.09
C LYS A 85 -12.64 0.48 6.67
N ILE A 86 -13.79 0.42 5.99
CA ILE A 86 -14.37 -0.86 5.52
C ILE A 86 -13.46 -1.44 4.45
N VAL A 87 -13.02 -0.62 3.50
CA VAL A 87 -12.06 -1.04 2.47
C VAL A 87 -10.72 -1.43 3.11
N ALA A 88 -10.27 -0.72 4.16
CA ALA A 88 -9.01 -1.02 4.84
C ALA A 88 -9.03 -2.43 5.44
N VAL A 89 -10.13 -2.84 6.07
CA VAL A 89 -10.28 -4.21 6.58
C VAL A 89 -10.44 -5.22 5.43
N ALA A 90 -11.29 -4.93 4.44
CA ALA A 90 -11.59 -5.85 3.34
C ALA A 90 -10.38 -6.11 2.42
N ALA A 91 -9.51 -5.12 2.25
CA ALA A 91 -8.30 -5.16 1.41
C ALA A 91 -7.00 -5.16 2.24
N LEU A 92 -7.07 -5.56 3.51
CA LEU A 92 -5.92 -5.81 4.40
C LEU A 92 -4.97 -4.62 4.64
N GLY A 93 -5.43 -3.39 4.45
CA GLY A 93 -4.65 -2.15 4.62
C GLY A 93 -4.86 -1.13 3.51
N GLU A 94 -5.27 -1.57 2.32
CA GLU A 94 -5.29 -0.72 1.12
C GLU A 94 -6.44 0.30 1.06
N GLY A 95 -7.27 0.37 2.11
CA GLY A 95 -8.34 1.37 2.22
C GLY A 95 -7.89 2.73 2.72
N TRP A 96 -6.62 2.87 3.11
CA TRP A 96 -6.06 4.16 3.52
C TRP A 96 -5.67 5.04 2.33
N HIS A 97 -6.63 5.23 1.42
CA HIS A 97 -6.32 5.53 0.02
C HIS A 97 -5.99 7.00 -0.23
N ASN A 98 -6.50 7.93 0.58
CA ASN A 98 -6.12 9.34 0.47
C ASN A 98 -4.64 9.51 0.82
N TYR A 99 -4.18 8.87 1.90
CA TYR A 99 -2.77 8.84 2.30
C TYR A 99 -1.90 8.21 1.20
N HIS A 100 -2.29 7.02 0.73
CA HIS A 100 -1.53 6.30 -0.30
C HIS A 100 -1.31 7.11 -1.57
N HIS A 101 -2.32 7.84 -2.05
CA HIS A 101 -2.16 8.71 -3.24
C HIS A 101 -1.32 9.95 -2.97
N VAL A 102 -1.28 10.44 -1.74
CA VAL A 102 -0.49 11.61 -1.37
C VAL A 102 0.98 11.25 -1.09
N PHE A 103 1.23 10.05 -0.56
CA PHE A 103 2.54 9.53 -0.21
C PHE A 103 2.73 8.09 -0.74
N PRO A 104 2.78 7.89 -2.07
CA PRO A 104 2.77 6.55 -2.67
C PRO A 104 4.05 5.74 -2.42
N TRP A 105 5.11 6.39 -1.93
CA TRP A 105 6.38 5.77 -1.56
C TRP A 105 6.44 5.28 -0.11
N ASP A 106 5.45 5.60 0.73
CA ASP A 106 5.40 5.13 2.12
C ASP A 106 5.06 3.62 2.15
N TYR A 107 5.92 2.82 2.79
CA TYR A 107 5.75 1.37 2.84
C TYR A 107 4.50 0.92 3.59
N LYS A 108 3.99 1.75 4.53
CA LYS A 108 2.82 1.43 5.34
C LYS A 108 1.52 1.67 4.59
N THR A 109 1.55 2.49 3.53
CA THR A 109 0.37 3.00 2.80
C THR A 109 -0.68 3.70 3.67
N ALA A 110 -0.34 3.99 4.94
CA ALA A 110 -1.24 4.56 5.91
C ALA A 110 -0.46 5.26 7.03
N GLU A 111 -0.98 6.38 7.49
CA GLU A 111 -0.60 6.94 8.80
C GLU A 111 -1.51 6.42 9.92
N LEU A 112 -2.80 6.28 9.62
CA LEU A 112 -3.82 5.87 10.58
C LEU A 112 -4.11 4.38 10.44
N GLY A 113 -4.43 3.73 11.56
CA GLY A 113 -4.74 2.30 11.61
C GLY A 113 -3.76 1.56 12.50
N ASP A 114 -4.29 0.67 13.35
CA ASP A 114 -3.47 -0.33 14.00
C ASP A 114 -3.23 -1.51 13.04
N TYR A 115 -2.45 -2.50 13.47
CA TYR A 115 -2.20 -3.71 12.69
C TYR A 115 -3.48 -4.51 12.33
N LYS A 116 -4.64 -4.23 12.93
CA LYS A 116 -5.90 -4.88 12.55
C LYS A 116 -6.49 -4.28 11.27
N MET A 117 -6.27 -2.98 11.04
CA MET A 117 -6.74 -2.29 9.84
C MET A 117 -5.63 -2.12 8.78
N ASN A 118 -4.42 -2.60 9.07
CA ASN A 118 -3.31 -2.64 8.14
C ASN A 118 -2.43 -3.88 8.40
N VAL A 119 -2.95 -5.03 7.96
CA VAL A 119 -2.29 -6.33 8.14
C VAL A 119 -1.02 -6.42 7.29
N THR A 120 -1.03 -5.78 6.11
CA THR A 120 0.15 -5.68 5.23
C THR A 120 1.35 -5.05 5.96
N THR A 121 1.14 -3.95 6.68
CA THR A 121 2.21 -3.31 7.47
C THR A 121 2.73 -4.23 8.57
N ALA A 122 1.83 -4.90 9.31
CA ALA A 122 2.24 -5.88 10.32
C ALA A 122 3.11 -7.01 9.74
N PHE A 123 2.76 -7.50 8.54
CA PHE A 123 3.54 -8.51 7.84
C PHE A 123 4.92 -7.96 7.43
N LEU A 124 4.99 -6.75 6.88
CA LEU A 124 6.26 -6.12 6.48
C LEU A 124 7.17 -5.86 7.68
N ASP A 125 6.63 -5.38 8.81
CA ASP A 125 7.38 -5.17 10.05
C ASP A 125 7.91 -6.49 10.61
N LEU A 126 7.13 -7.58 10.52
CA LEU A 126 7.61 -8.92 10.87
C LEU A 126 8.75 -9.38 9.96
N MET A 127 8.61 -9.20 8.64
CA MET A 127 9.66 -9.53 7.68
C MET A 127 10.92 -8.71 7.92
N ALA A 128 10.78 -7.44 8.32
CA ALA A 128 11.90 -6.58 8.66
C ALA A 128 12.60 -7.02 9.96
N LYS A 129 11.82 -7.44 10.96
CA LYS A 129 12.36 -7.97 12.22
C LYS A 129 13.21 -9.22 12.02
N ILE A 130 12.87 -10.08 11.04
CA ILE A 130 13.67 -11.27 10.70
C ILE A 130 14.74 -11.00 9.61
N GLY A 131 14.88 -9.74 9.16
CA GLY A 131 15.91 -9.32 8.20
C GLY A 131 15.60 -9.66 6.73
N TRP A 132 14.36 -10.03 6.40
CA TRP A 132 13.93 -10.30 5.03
C TRP A 132 13.48 -9.05 4.29
N ALA A 133 13.00 -8.05 5.03
CA ALA A 133 12.74 -6.71 4.52
C ALA A 133 13.68 -5.70 5.21
N TYR A 134 14.00 -4.62 4.51
CA TYR A 134 14.91 -3.58 4.99
C TYR A 134 14.65 -2.29 4.19
N ASP A 135 15.25 -1.18 4.61
CA ASP A 135 15.11 0.14 3.99
C ASP A 135 13.64 0.58 3.84
N LEU A 136 12.81 0.26 4.84
CA LEU A 136 11.40 0.60 4.90
C LEU A 136 11.23 2.11 5.10
N LYS A 137 10.60 2.79 4.13
CA LYS A 137 10.50 4.26 4.09
C LYS A 137 9.12 4.70 4.56
N THR A 138 9.09 5.59 5.54
CA THR A 138 7.85 6.16 6.05
C THR A 138 7.95 7.68 6.10
N VAL A 139 6.81 8.34 5.95
CA VAL A 139 6.70 9.79 5.97
C VAL A 139 6.83 10.28 7.42
N SER A 140 7.65 11.30 7.66
CA SER A 140 7.73 11.91 8.99
C SER A 140 6.44 12.65 9.34
N ALA A 141 6.15 12.71 10.64
CA ALA A 141 4.98 13.43 11.17
C ALA A 141 4.97 14.92 10.77
N GLU A 142 6.14 15.53 10.64
CA GLU A 142 6.26 16.92 10.20
C GLU A 142 5.75 17.12 8.77
N LEU A 143 6.16 16.26 7.84
CA LEU A 143 5.76 16.35 6.43
C LEU A 143 4.25 16.08 6.25
N ILE A 144 3.72 15.11 6.99
CA ILE A 144 2.28 14.85 7.05
C ILE A 144 1.53 16.09 7.52
N ASN A 145 1.94 16.69 8.63
CA ASN A 145 1.27 17.86 9.20
C ASN A 145 1.31 19.07 8.26
N LYS A 146 2.45 19.31 7.58
CA LYS A 146 2.55 20.33 6.53
C LYS A 146 1.55 20.07 5.39
N ARG A 147 1.42 18.82 4.95
CA ARG A 147 0.50 18.46 3.86
C ARG A 147 -0.97 18.63 4.26
N VAL A 148 -1.35 18.13 5.43
CA VAL A 148 -2.71 18.24 5.97
C VAL A 148 -3.14 19.71 6.09
N LYS A 149 -2.25 20.59 6.60
CA LYS A 149 -2.53 22.04 6.68
C LYS A 149 -2.75 22.67 5.31
N ARG A 150 -1.99 22.24 4.30
CA ARG A 150 -2.04 22.81 2.94
C ARG A 150 -3.25 22.35 2.14
N THR A 151 -3.58 21.06 2.18
CA THR A 151 -4.56 20.45 1.26
C THR A 151 -5.63 19.59 1.91
N GLY A 152 -5.60 19.38 3.23
CA GLY A 152 -6.56 18.54 3.93
C GLY A 152 -8.00 19.07 3.88
N ASP A 153 -8.98 18.17 4.05
CA ASP A 153 -10.40 18.50 4.16
C ASP A 153 -10.84 18.98 5.55
N GLY A 154 -9.92 19.00 6.53
CA GLY A 154 -10.18 19.38 7.93
C GLY A 154 -10.69 18.24 8.82
N SER A 155 -10.82 17.02 8.31
CA SER A 155 -11.23 15.85 9.11
C SER A 155 -10.15 15.36 10.08
N ARG A 156 -8.89 15.75 9.87
CA ARG A 156 -7.76 15.45 10.76
C ARG A 156 -7.44 16.67 11.62
N VAL A 157 -7.53 16.50 12.94
CA VAL A 157 -7.10 17.53 13.90
C VAL A 157 -5.57 17.48 13.98
N VAL A 158 -4.92 18.58 13.59
CA VAL A 158 -3.48 18.76 13.73
C VAL A 158 -3.25 19.63 14.96
N ASP A 159 -2.39 19.20 15.88
CA ASP A 159 -1.98 20.05 17.00
C ASP A 159 -1.35 21.33 16.44
N ALA A 160 -1.80 22.50 16.91
CA ALA A 160 -1.31 23.79 16.45
C ALA A 160 0.09 24.08 17.04
N PRO A 161 1.09 24.48 16.23
CA PRO A 161 2.21 25.27 16.71
C PRO A 161 2.23 26.67 16.07
N ALA A 162 2.91 27.58 16.77
CA ALA A 162 2.98 29.03 16.64
C ALA A 162 2.87 29.62 15.21
N GLU A 163 2.21 30.78 15.13
CA GLU A 163 2.11 31.67 13.99
C GLU A 163 3.36 31.65 13.09
N GLY A 164 3.17 31.41 11.78
CA GLY A 164 4.28 31.48 10.83
C GLY A 164 3.91 31.05 9.41
N ASP A 165 3.62 32.05 8.59
CA ASP A 165 3.68 32.07 7.13
C ASP A 165 2.56 31.37 6.32
N ASP A 166 1.45 32.09 6.17
CA ASP A 166 0.44 31.88 5.13
C ASP A 166 0.97 32.47 3.81
N ASN A 167 1.73 31.67 3.07
CA ASN A 167 2.01 31.93 1.65
C ASN A 167 1.23 30.93 0.80
N GLY A 168 -0.05 31.28 0.56
CA GLY A 168 -0.98 30.58 -0.31
C GLY A 168 -0.51 30.50 -1.77
N HIS A 169 0.38 29.56 -2.06
CA HIS A 169 0.67 29.11 -3.42
C HIS A 169 -0.10 27.81 -3.70
N HIS A 170 -1.21 27.95 -4.43
CA HIS A 170 -1.92 26.83 -5.04
C HIS A 170 -1.05 26.25 -6.17
N HIS A 171 -0.31 25.19 -5.87
CA HIS A 171 0.38 24.40 -6.90
C HIS A 171 -0.61 23.40 -7.53
N HIS A 172 -0.73 23.44 -8.85
CA HIS A 172 -1.43 22.43 -9.64
C HIS A 172 -0.75 21.06 -9.48
N HIS A 173 -1.54 20.00 -9.24
CA HIS A 173 -1.10 18.63 -9.00
C HIS A 173 -0.91 17.84 -10.31
N ASP A 174 0.03 18.24 -11.15
CA ASP A 174 0.35 17.48 -12.37
C ASP A 174 1.63 16.63 -12.27
N ASP A 175 2.44 16.81 -11.23
CA ASP A 175 3.64 15.99 -10.98
C ASP A 175 3.37 15.01 -9.84
N ASN A 176 2.73 13.88 -10.19
CA ASN A 176 2.53 12.78 -9.24
C ASN A 176 3.87 12.07 -9.01
N ILE A 177 4.46 12.27 -7.83
CA ILE A 177 5.66 11.58 -7.38
C ILE A 177 5.25 10.13 -7.04
N TRP A 178 5.44 9.18 -7.96
CA TRP A 178 4.97 7.79 -7.78
C TRP A 178 6.00 6.87 -7.13
N GLY A 179 7.30 7.17 -7.31
CA GLY A 179 8.42 6.32 -6.88
C GLY A 179 9.40 7.05 -5.98
N TRP A 180 10.08 6.28 -5.11
CA TRP A 180 11.18 6.80 -4.32
C TRP A 180 12.37 7.16 -5.21
N GLY A 181 12.85 8.40 -5.10
CA GLY A 181 13.98 8.89 -5.89
C GLY A 181 13.63 9.26 -7.34
N ASP A 182 12.35 9.44 -7.66
CA ASP A 182 11.94 10.03 -8.93
C ASP A 182 12.42 11.49 -9.04
N LYS A 183 12.65 11.96 -10.27
CA LYS A 183 13.30 13.26 -10.55
C LYS A 183 12.50 14.48 -10.07
N ASP A 184 11.20 14.30 -9.89
CA ASP A 184 10.21 15.26 -9.43
C ASP A 184 10.05 15.26 -7.90
N MET A 185 10.72 14.36 -7.18
CA MET A 185 10.74 14.38 -5.72
C MET A 185 11.59 15.57 -5.23
N LYS A 186 11.00 16.43 -4.40
CA LYS A 186 11.70 17.58 -3.83
C LYS A 186 12.77 17.12 -2.85
N THR A 187 13.95 17.72 -2.92
CA THR A 187 15.09 17.43 -2.03
C THR A 187 14.72 17.61 -0.56
N ASP A 188 13.96 18.64 -0.24
CA ASP A 188 13.56 18.97 1.13
C ASP A 188 12.60 17.90 1.70
N ASP A 189 11.77 17.28 0.84
CA ASP A 189 10.88 16.19 1.25
C ASP A 189 11.68 14.88 1.44
N MET A 190 12.77 14.67 0.68
CA MET A 190 13.66 13.52 0.84
C MET A 190 14.41 13.53 2.18
N GLU A 191 14.80 14.71 2.67
CA GLU A 191 15.49 14.87 3.96
C GLU A 191 14.59 14.53 5.16
N LEU A 192 13.27 14.65 4.98
CA LEU A 192 12.26 14.39 6.01
C LEU A 192 11.78 12.93 6.04
N VAL A 193 12.37 12.03 5.24
CA VAL A 193 11.98 10.62 5.22
C VAL A 193 12.65 9.84 6.34
N GLU A 194 11.84 9.04 7.03
CA GLU A 194 12.32 8.12 8.05
C GLU A 194 12.54 6.74 7.41
N ILE A 195 13.77 6.22 7.52
CA ILE A 195 14.14 4.90 7.00
C ILE A 195 14.35 3.95 8.18
N HIS A 196 13.48 2.94 8.30
CA HIS A 196 13.59 1.89 9.28
C HIS A 196 14.31 0.66 8.72
N HIS A 197 14.98 -0.09 9.61
CA HIS A 197 15.69 -1.34 9.27
C HIS A 197 16.68 -1.16 8.11
N GLN A 198 17.55 -0.15 8.20
CA GLN A 198 18.53 0.14 7.14
C GLN A 198 19.41 -1.09 6.87
N LYS A 199 19.57 -1.43 5.59
CA LYS A 199 20.47 -2.51 5.19
C LYS A 199 21.90 -2.06 5.46
N LEU A 200 22.61 -2.81 6.30
CA LEU A 200 24.03 -2.59 6.49
C LEU A 200 24.73 -2.68 5.12
N PRO A 201 25.63 -1.73 4.78
CA PRO A 201 26.40 -1.82 3.57
C PRO A 201 27.10 -3.18 3.55
N LYS A 202 27.01 -3.89 2.42
CA LYS A 202 27.84 -5.09 2.24
C LYS A 202 29.27 -4.62 2.41
N PHE A 203 29.94 -5.02 3.49
CA PHE A 203 31.38 -4.90 3.57
C PHE A 203 31.92 -5.59 2.32
N VAL A 204 32.57 -4.81 1.47
CA VAL A 204 33.28 -5.31 0.30
C VAL A 204 34.33 -6.27 0.86
N GLN A 205 34.09 -7.57 0.74
CA GLN A 205 35.11 -8.61 0.88
C GLN A 205 35.83 -8.78 -0.45
#